data_AF-A0A0N8KKX6-F1
#
_entry.id   AF-A0A0N8KKX6-F1
#
_cell.length_a   1.000
_cell.length_b   1.000
_cell.length_c   1.000
_cell.angle_alpha   90.00
_cell.angle_beta   90.00
_cell.angle_gamma   90.00
#
_symmetry.space_group_name_H-M   'P 1'
#
loop_
_entity.id
_entity.type
_entity.pdbx_description
1 polymer ?
#
loop_
_entity_poly.entity_id
_entity_poly.type
_entity_poly.pdbx_seq_one_letter_code
_entity_poly.pdbx_strand_id
1 'polypeptide(L)' 'MNYQNAIVKIEGELAILLCNGCGITLAEGTKHEDREHYCTMCMSGNCKAKFKKGG' A
#
# COMPACT_ATOMS: atom_id res chain seq x y z
N MET A 1 -13.28 4.46 -6.22
CA MET A 1 -12.36 5.32 -5.43
C MET A 1 -11.08 5.44 -6.23
N ASN A 2 -10.65 6.65 -6.58
CA ASN A 2 -9.44 6.86 -7.38
C ASN A 2 -8.31 7.25 -6.43
N TYR A 3 -7.56 6.27 -5.96
CA TYR A 3 -6.40 6.50 -5.11
C TYR A 3 -5.23 6.93 -5.99
N GLN A 4 -4.80 8.19 -5.88
CA GLN A 4 -3.66 8.70 -6.63
C GLN A 4 -2.34 8.34 -5.95
N ASN A 5 -2.34 8.40 -4.61
CA ASN A 5 -1.15 8.24 -3.80
C ASN A 5 -1.13 6.88 -3.11
N ALA A 6 -2.28 6.43 -2.58
CA ALA A 6 -2.34 5.16 -1.88
C ALA A 6 -2.41 3.97 -2.86
N ILE A 7 -1.76 2.85 -2.49
CA ILE A 7 -1.90 1.60 -3.23
C ILE A 7 -2.91 0.74 -2.48
N VAL A 8 -4.12 0.66 -3.01
CA VAL A 8 -5.21 -0.11 -2.39
C VAL A 8 -5.64 -1.21 -3.34
N LYS A 9 -5.56 -2.47 -2.87
CA LYS A 9 -6.12 -3.62 -3.56
C LYS A 9 -7.53 -3.86 -3.05
N ILE A 10 -8.51 -3.85 -3.95
CA ILE A 10 -9.91 -4.15 -3.59
C ILE A 10 -10.17 -5.63 -3.84
N GLU A 11 -10.53 -6.38 -2.81
CA GLU A 11 -11.00 -7.76 -2.91
C GLU A 11 -12.42 -7.86 -2.36
N GLY A 12 -13.40 -7.85 -3.29
CA GLY A 12 -14.81 -7.80 -2.93
C GLY A 12 -15.18 -6.50 -2.22
N GLU A 13 -15.62 -6.62 -0.96
CA GLU A 13 -15.97 -5.49 -0.10
C GLU A 13 -14.77 -4.99 0.75
N LEU A 14 -13.65 -5.72 0.70
CA LEU A 14 -12.47 -5.42 1.51
C LEU A 14 -11.47 -4.61 0.69
N ALA A 15 -11.10 -3.44 1.20
CA ALA A 15 -10.01 -2.63 0.71
C ALA A 15 -8.74 -2.97 1.52
N ILE A 16 -7.73 -3.48 0.84
CA ILE A 16 -6.44 -3.84 1.41
C ILE A 16 -5.45 -2.74 1.05
N LEU A 17 -5.02 -1.97 2.02
CA LEU A 17 -3.98 -0.98 1.86
C LEU A 17 -2.62 -1.66 1.79
N LEU A 18 -1.88 -1.39 0.73
CA LEU A 18 -0.55 -1.90 0.48
C LEU A 18 0.50 -0.81 0.67
N CYS A 19 1.69 -1.23 1.05
CA CYS A 19 2.85 -0.35 1.15
C CYS A 19 3.30 0.12 -0.24
N ASN A 20 3.42 1.42 -0.43
CA ASN A 20 3.92 2.05 -1.65
C ASN A 20 5.34 1.61 -2.02
N GLY A 21 6.16 1.25 -1.03
CA GLY A 21 7.56 0.87 -1.23
C GLY A 21 7.76 -0.60 -1.55
N CYS A 22 7.04 -1.51 -0.90
CA CYS A 22 7.27 -2.95 -1.01
C CYS A 22 6.04 -3.81 -1.29
N GLY A 23 4.82 -3.25 -1.23
CA GLY A 23 3.58 -3.95 -1.57
C GLY A 23 3.03 -4.85 -0.48
N ILE A 24 3.61 -4.89 0.71
CA ILE A 24 3.04 -5.66 1.81
C ILE A 24 1.73 -5.03 2.26
N THR A 25 0.81 -5.86 2.77
CA THR A 25 -0.41 -5.38 3.42
C THR A 25 -0.06 -4.57 4.66
N LEU A 26 -0.54 -3.33 4.71
CA LEU A 26 -0.43 -2.43 5.86
C LEU A 26 -1.70 -2.44 6.71
N ALA A 27 -2.86 -2.41 6.06
CA ALA A 27 -4.14 -2.38 6.74
C ALA A 27 -5.24 -2.96 5.85
N GLU A 28 -6.26 -3.51 6.49
CA GLU A 28 -7.46 -4.04 5.85
C GLU A 28 -8.67 -3.26 6.37
N GLY A 29 -9.59 -2.87 5.50
CA GLY A 29 -10.74 -2.09 5.89
C GLY A 29 -11.64 -1.77 4.71
N THR A 30 -12.66 -0.95 4.91
CA THR A 30 -13.56 -0.51 3.83
C THR A 30 -13.21 0.88 3.29
N LYS A 31 -12.36 1.62 4.01
CA LYS A 31 -11.91 2.98 3.67
C LYS A 31 -10.46 3.16 4.09
N HIS A 32 -9.66 3.75 3.21
CA HIS A 32 -8.27 4.14 3.47
C HIS A 32 -8.03 5.58 3.03
N GLU A 33 -7.07 6.25 3.66
CA GLU A 33 -6.61 7.59 3.27
C GLU A 33 -5.81 7.53 1.96
N ASP A 34 -6.09 8.43 1.02
CA ASP A 34 -5.34 8.57 -0.24
C ASP A 34 -4.02 9.34 -0.06
N ARG A 35 -3.10 8.74 0.70
CA ARG A 35 -1.72 9.22 0.86
C ARG A 35 -0.74 8.08 0.63
N GLU A 36 0.53 8.40 0.45
CA GLU A 36 1.55 7.36 0.37
C GLU A 36 1.72 6.71 1.74
N HIS A 37 1.60 5.38 1.79
CA HIS A 37 1.78 4.61 3.01
C HIS A 37 3.00 3.70 2.90
N TYR A 38 3.83 3.71 3.93
CA TYR A 38 5.05 2.92 3.97
C TYR A 38 5.11 2.07 5.23
N CYS A 39 5.54 0.82 5.09
CA CYS A 39 5.84 -0.01 6.25
C CYS A 39 7.09 0.50 6.98
N THR A 40 7.23 0.13 8.25
CA THR A 40 8.40 0.48 9.07
C THR A 40 9.71 0.15 8.37
N MET A 41 9.80 -0.99 7.67
CA MET A 41 11.01 -1.37 6.92
C MET A 41 11.33 -0.41 5.77
N CYS A 42 10.32 0.02 5.01
CA CYS A 42 10.50 1.01 3.93
C CYS A 42 10.86 2.38 4.49
N MET A 43 10.19 2.80 5.57
CA MET A 43 10.53 4.04 6.27
C MET A 43 11.96 4.03 6.80
N SER A 44 12.43 2.89 7.31
CA SER A 44 13.82 2.72 7.77
C SER A 44 14.83 2.47 6.64
N GLY A 45 14.40 2.43 5.36
CA GLY A 45 15.29 2.14 4.22
C GLY A 45 15.82 0.69 4.18
N ASN A 46 15.35 -0.19 5.07
CA ASN A 46 15.80 -1.58 5.21
C ASN A 46 14.93 -2.57 4.41
N CYS A 47 13.96 -2.07 3.64
CA CYS A 47 13.10 -2.95 2.88
C CYS A 47 13.83 -3.53 1.67
N LYS A 48 14.04 -4.85 1.69
CA LYS A 48 14.62 -5.61 0.58
C LYS A 48 13.63 -5.88 -0.55
N ALA A 49 12.33 -5.79 -0.27
CA ALA A 49 11.28 -5.93 -1.26
C ALA A 49 11.04 -4.58 -1.95
N LYS A 50 11.07 -4.58 -3.28
CA LYS A 50 10.66 -3.42 -4.09
C LYS A 50 9.32 -3.71 -4.71
N PHE A 51 8.33 -2.88 -4.40
CA PHE A 51 7.06 -2.91 -5.08
C PHE A 51 7.29 -2.45 -6.51
N LYS A 52 7.24 -3.38 -7.45
CA LYS A 52 7.12 -3.01 -8.86
C LYS A 52 5.69 -2.50 -9.05
N LYS A 53 5.51 -1.18 -8.94
CA LYS A 53 4.35 -0.52 -9.52
C LYS A 53 4.44 -0.81 -11.03
N GLY A 54 3.61 -1.75 -11.51
CA GLY A 54 3.66 -2.23 -12.89
C GLY A 54 3.66 -1.05 -13.86
N GLY A 55 4.58 -1.10 -14.82
CA GLY A 55 4.69 -0.10 -15.90
C GLY A 55 3.64 -0.28 -16.98
#